data_AF-A0A0F8X3W5-F1
#
_entry.id   AF-A0A0F8X3W5-F1
#
_cell.length_a   1.000
_cell.length_b   1.000
_cell.length_c   1.000
_cell.angle_alpha   90.00
_cell.angle_beta   90.00
_cell.angle_gamma   90.00
#
_symmetry.space_group_name_H-M   'P 1'
#
loop_
_entity.id
_entity.type
_entity.pdbx_description
1 polymer ?
#
loop_
_entity_poly.entity_id
_entity_poly.type
_entity_poly.pdbx_seq_one_letter_code
_entity_poly.pdbx_strand_id
1 'polypeptide(L)' 'MFPEAKNMILKSFSDPAETNGTHEQIMTVFKNMRDLFKEWLISYLKTL' A
#
# COMPACT_ATOMS: atom_id res chain seq x y z
N MET A 1 3.86 13.66 -12.99
CA MET A 1 3.68 14.58 -11.85
C MET A 1 2.28 15.18 -11.99
N PHE A 2 1.51 15.36 -10.91
CA PHE A 2 0.13 15.86 -10.97
C PHE A 2 0.10 17.36 -10.62
N PRO A 3 0.29 18.28 -11.59
CA PRO A 3 0.54 19.70 -11.32
C PRO A 3 -0.65 20.44 -10.69
N GLU A 4 -1.87 19.92 -10.82
CA GLU A 4 -3.08 20.58 -10.32
C GLU A 4 -3.58 20.04 -8.96
N ALA A 5 -2.91 19.03 -8.39
CA ALA A 5 -3.32 18.43 -7.13
C ALA A 5 -2.98 19.36 -5.95
N LYS A 6 -3.99 20.05 -5.39
CA LYS A 6 -3.83 20.97 -4.26
C LYS A 6 -3.32 20.29 -2.99
N ASN A 7 -3.72 19.03 -2.75
CA ASN A 7 -3.33 18.24 -1.59
C ASN A 7 -2.93 16.83 -2.06
N MET A 8 -1.66 16.65 -2.39
CA MET A 8 -1.12 15.34 -2.79
C MET A 8 -0.57 14.62 -1.56
N ILE A 9 -1.08 13.41 -1.29
CA ILE A 9 -0.56 12.53 -0.24
C ILE A 9 0.20 11.41 -0.95
N LEU A 10 1.52 11.35 -0.74
CA LEU A 10 2.36 10.32 -1.31
C LEU A 10 2.73 9.30 -0.23
N LYS A 11 2.25 8.07 -0.40
CA LYS A 11 2.70 6.91 0.37
C LYS A 11 3.02 5.78 -0.60
N SER A 12 4.28 5.37 -0.61
CA SER A 12 4.75 4.25 -1.44
C SER A 12 4.54 2.92 -0.72
N PHE A 13 4.18 1.92 -1.50
CA PHE A 13 4.08 0.51 -1.13
C PHE A 13 4.82 -0.31 -2.20
N SER A 14 5.42 -1.43 -1.81
CA SER A 14 6.01 -2.34 -2.81
C SER A 14 4.90 -3.00 -3.62
N ASP A 15 5.16 -3.29 -4.89
CA ASP A 15 4.21 -4.03 -5.73
C ASP A 15 4.25 -5.52 -5.37
N PRO A 16 3.18 -6.10 -4.79
CA PRO A 16 3.15 -7.51 -4.45
C PRO A 16 3.21 -8.41 -5.71
N ALA A 17 2.86 -7.91 -6.89
CA ALA A 17 2.92 -8.67 -8.15
C ALA A 17 4.36 -8.93 -8.64
N GLU A 18 5.34 -8.17 -8.15
CA GLU A 18 6.76 -8.42 -8.43
C GLU A 18 7.33 -9.56 -7.56
N THR A 19 6.54 -10.10 -6.63
CA THR A 19 6.98 -11.19 -5.75
C THR A 19 7.08 -12.50 -6.52
N ASN A 20 8.27 -13.09 -6.52
CA ASN A 20 8.50 -14.45 -6.99
C ASN A 20 8.49 -15.43 -5.81
N GLY A 21 8.01 -16.66 -6.04
CA GLY A 21 7.96 -17.70 -5.00
C GLY A 21 6.82 -18.68 -5.21
N THR A 22 6.53 -19.46 -4.17
CA THR A 22 5.35 -20.33 -4.16
C THR A 22 4.07 -19.50 -4.10
N HIS A 23 2.94 -20.10 -4.52
CA HIS A 23 1.63 -19.46 -4.38
C HIS A 23 1.36 -18.99 -2.95
N GLU A 24 1.72 -19.80 -1.94
CA GLU A 24 1.54 -19.44 -0.53
C GLU A 24 2.39 -18.22 -0.11
N GLN A 25 3.64 -18.14 -0.59
CA GLN A 25 4.51 -16.99 -0.34
C GLN A 25 3.97 -15.73 -1.01
N ILE A 26 3.55 -15.83 -2.27
CA ILE A 26 2.93 -14.71 -3.00
C ILE A 26 1.69 -14.24 -2.25
N MET A 27 0.76 -15.14 -1.93
CA MET A 27 -0.46 -14.80 -1.20
C MET A 27 -0.19 -14.19 0.18
N THR A 28 0.89 -14.60 0.84
CA THR A 28 1.33 -13.99 2.11
C THR A 28 1.75 -12.54 1.89
N VAL A 29 2.55 -12.24 0.86
CA VAL A 29 2.93 -10.87 0.53
C VAL A 29 1.72 -10.00 0.17
N PHE A 30 0.78 -10.52 -0.62
CA PHE A 30 -0.47 -9.81 -0.93
C PHE A 30 -1.27 -9.46 0.33
N LYS A 31 -1.44 -10.41 1.26
CA LYS A 31 -2.15 -10.17 2.53
C LYS A 31 -1.44 -9.11 3.38
N ASN A 32 -0.13 -9.22 3.52
CA ASN A 32 0.67 -8.26 4.29
C ASN A 32 0.55 -6.85 3.70
N MET A 33 0.61 -6.72 2.36
CA MET A 33 0.51 -5.42 1.71
C MET A 33 -0.88 -4.79 1.88
N ARG A 34 -1.94 -5.60 1.76
CA ARG A 34 -3.32 -5.18 2.04
C ARG A 34 -3.46 -4.65 3.47
N ASP A 35 -2.89 -5.36 4.44
CA ASP A 35 -3.01 -5.00 5.85
C ASP A 35 -2.23 -3.71 6.16
N LEU A 36 -1.00 -3.57 5.62
CA LEU A 36 -0.21 -2.33 5.69
C LEU A 36 -0.94 -1.12 5.08
N PHE A 37 -1.58 -1.31 3.92
CA PHE A 37 -2.36 -0.25 3.28
C PHE A 37 -3.54 0.16 4.16
N LYS A 38 -4.26 -0.81 4.72
CA LYS A 38 -5.41 -0.58 5.59
C LYS A 38 -5.01 0.18 6.87
N GLU A 39 -3.93 -0.24 7.52
CA GLU A 39 -3.42 0.41 8.73
C GLU A 39 -3.00 1.86 8.46
N TRP A 40 -2.28 2.09 7.34
CA TRP A 40 -1.90 3.43 6.94
C TRP A 40 -3.11 4.33 6.69
N LEU A 41 -4.12 3.82 5.95
CA LEU A 41 -5.35 4.57 5.67
C LEU A 41 -6.10 4.93 6.96
N ILE A 42 -6.24 3.97 7.89
CA ILE A 42 -6.89 4.21 9.18
C ILE A 42 -6.13 5.27 9.99
N SER A 43 -4.79 5.17 10.06
CA SER A 43 -3.97 6.16 10.77
C SER A 43 -4.10 7.54 10.15
N TYR A 44 -4.06 7.64 8.82
CA TYR A 44 -4.18 8.90 8.11
C TYR A 44 -5.52 9.59 8.39
N LEU A 45 -6.61 8.83 8.33
CA LEU A 45 -7.96 9.34 8.59
C LEU A 45 -8.18 9.78 10.05
N LYS A 46 -7.46 9.19 11.02
CA LYS A 46 -7.50 9.62 12.43
C LYS A 46 -6.70 10.90 12.70
N THR A 47 -5.79 11.26 11.81
CA THR A 47 -4.95 12.46 11.93
C THR A 47 -5.49 13.66 11.16
N LEU A 48 -6.60 13.48 10.44
CA LEU A 48 -7.41 14.56 9.85
C LEU A 48 -8.40 15.09 10.90
#